data_AF-A0A932GGN9-F1
#
_entry.id   AF-A0A932GGN9-F1
#
_cell.length_a   1.000
_cell.length_b   1.000
_cell.length_c   1.000
_cell.angle_alpha   90.00
_cell.angle_beta   90.00
_cell.angle_gamma   90.00
#
_symmetry.space_group_name_H-M   'P 1'
#
loop_
_entity.id
_entity.type
_entity.pdbx_description
1 polymer ?
#
loop_
_entity_poly.entity_id
_entity_poly.type
_entity_poly.pdbx_seq_one_letter_code
_entity_poly.pdbx_strand_id
1 'polypeptide(L)'
;MADRGKIPRGACAAFEQELVLYYYGETAADRRARMERHLEGCASCKTFLADLGRLLPRTVEQDEPPQGFWESYSREMRHKLASAGQRESWWNHLALLFRPWPVPALATALVLILALTLTVGKKVWRAPDLPPEEEGMMEILPMAENLEFFRAMELLDSLDFLEAGAGPGSGAA
;
A
#
# COMPACT_ATOMS: atom_id res chain seq x y z
N MET A 1 -36.55 3.54 -35.37
CA MET A 1 -35.15 3.53 -35.84
C MET A 1 -34.27 3.55 -34.59
N ALA A 2 -33.73 2.39 -34.19
CA ALA A 2 -32.93 2.26 -32.98
C ALA A 2 -31.52 2.82 -33.23
N ASP A 3 -31.14 3.82 -32.43
CA ASP A 3 -29.80 4.39 -32.33
C ASP A 3 -28.86 3.28 -31.83
N ARG A 4 -28.14 2.63 -32.77
CA ARG A 4 -27.11 1.66 -32.41
C ARG A 4 -26.06 2.40 -31.60
N GLY A 5 -25.89 1.94 -30.35
CA GLY A 5 -24.92 2.45 -29.39
C GLY A 5 -23.61 2.81 -30.06
N LYS A 6 -23.32 4.11 -30.10
CA LYS A 6 -21.98 4.60 -30.41
C LYS A 6 -21.07 4.07 -29.30
N ILE A 7 -20.29 3.04 -29.63
CA ILE A 7 -19.12 2.66 -28.85
C ILE A 7 -18.35 3.96 -28.59
N PRO A 8 -18.00 4.28 -27.32
CA PRO A 8 -17.30 5.51 -27.02
C PRO A 8 -16.09 5.59 -27.94
N ARG A 9 -15.97 6.71 -28.67
CA ARG A 9 -14.78 6.94 -29.48
C ARG A 9 -13.59 6.85 -28.53
N GLY A 10 -12.70 5.90 -28.79
CA GLY A 10 -11.62 5.58 -27.87
C GLY A 10 -10.82 6.82 -27.48
N ALA A 11 -10.49 6.92 -26.20
CA ALA A 11 -9.52 7.89 -25.72
C ALA A 11 -8.15 7.60 -26.35
N CYS A 12 -7.24 8.57 -26.26
CA CYS A 12 -5.84 8.29 -26.55
C CYS A 12 -5.31 7.25 -25.56
N ALA A 13 -4.68 6.18 -26.06
CA ALA A 13 -4.17 5.07 -25.22
C ALA A 13 -3.26 5.56 -24.08
N ALA A 14 -2.47 6.62 -24.32
CA ALA A 14 -1.57 7.21 -23.32
C ALA A 14 -2.28 7.96 -22.17
N PHE A 15 -3.60 8.17 -22.26
CA PHE A 15 -4.39 8.95 -21.30
C PHE A 15 -5.64 8.22 -20.80
N GLU A 16 -5.98 7.05 -21.36
CA GLU A 16 -7.23 6.34 -21.05
C GLU A 16 -7.37 6.01 -19.55
N GLN A 17 -6.34 5.39 -18.95
CA GLN A 17 -6.36 5.08 -17.51
C GLN A 17 -6.38 6.35 -16.65
N GLU A 18 -5.57 7.34 -17.02
CA GLU A 18 -5.51 8.61 -16.30
C GLU A 18 -6.83 9.39 -16.40
N LEU A 19 -7.59 9.27 -17.50
CA LEU A 19 -8.91 9.92 -17.68
C LEU A 19 -9.96 9.35 -16.71
N VAL A 20 -9.92 8.04 -16.45
CA VAL A 20 -10.80 7.41 -15.46
C VAL A 20 -10.48 7.92 -14.06
N LEU A 21 -9.19 7.94 -13.68
CA LEU A 21 -8.76 8.50 -12.39
C LEU A 21 -9.10 10.00 -12.28
N TYR A 22 -9.01 10.74 -13.38
CA TYR A 22 -9.35 12.15 -13.43
C TYR A 22 -10.84 12.38 -13.16
N TYR A 23 -11.72 11.53 -13.70
CA TYR A 23 -13.16 11.59 -13.47
C TYR A 23 -13.51 11.40 -11.98
N TYR A 24 -12.87 10.44 -11.30
CA TYR A 24 -13.09 10.20 -9.86
C TYR A 24 -12.36 11.18 -8.93
N GLY A 25 -11.54 12.09 -9.49
CA GLY A 25 -10.74 13.02 -8.68
C GLY A 25 -9.52 12.39 -8.01
N GLU A 26 -9.11 11.20 -8.43
CA GLU A 26 -8.01 10.41 -7.86
C GLU A 26 -6.67 10.63 -8.58
N THR A 27 -6.58 11.67 -9.41
CA THR A 27 -5.35 12.01 -10.12
C THR A 27 -4.45 12.88 -9.25
N ALA A 28 -3.16 12.49 -9.14
CA ALA A 28 -2.15 13.31 -8.50
C ALA A 28 -2.01 14.71 -9.17
N ALA A 29 -1.64 15.72 -8.39
CA ALA A 29 -1.68 17.13 -8.84
C ALA A 29 -0.83 17.40 -10.09
N ASP A 30 0.33 16.77 -10.20
CA ASP A 30 1.24 16.83 -11.34
C ASP A 30 0.62 16.25 -12.62
N ARG A 31 -0.04 15.10 -12.49
CA ARG A 31 -0.73 14.42 -13.59
C ARG A 31 -2.02 15.14 -14.01
N ARG A 32 -2.69 15.80 -13.06
CA ARG A 32 -3.90 16.58 -13.32
C ARG A 32 -3.65 17.71 -14.31
N ALA A 33 -2.59 18.50 -14.10
CA ALA A 33 -2.25 19.61 -15.00
C ALA A 33 -1.89 19.12 -16.43
N ARG A 34 -1.24 17.97 -16.54
CA ARG A 34 -0.95 17.32 -17.84
C ARG A 34 -2.26 16.91 -18.54
N MET A 35 -3.20 16.35 -17.79
CA MET A 35 -4.51 15.95 -18.29
C MET A 35 -5.32 17.15 -18.77
N GLU A 36 -5.40 18.22 -17.98
CA GLU A 36 -6.13 19.44 -18.34
C GLU A 36 -5.60 20.05 -19.64
N ARG A 37 -4.26 20.12 -19.81
CA ARG A 37 -3.63 20.57 -21.05
C ARG A 37 -3.95 19.67 -22.25
N HIS A 38 -3.97 18.35 -22.05
CA HIS A 38 -4.34 17.42 -23.12
C HIS A 38 -5.82 17.58 -23.49
N LEU A 39 -6.68 17.74 -22.48
CA LEU A 39 -8.10 17.98 -22.67
C LEU A 39 -8.35 19.27 -23.43
N GLU A 40 -7.58 20.34 -23.29
CA GLU A 40 -7.78 21.56 -24.10
C GLU A 40 -7.78 21.28 -25.62
N GLY A 41 -6.86 20.45 -26.09
CA GLY A 41 -6.62 20.19 -27.52
C GLY A 41 -7.21 18.89 -28.08
N CYS A 42 -7.62 17.93 -27.24
CA CYS A 42 -8.02 16.60 -27.72
C CYS A 42 -9.55 16.37 -27.67
N ALA A 43 -10.20 16.38 -28.83
CA ALA A 43 -11.66 16.19 -28.94
C ALA A 43 -12.12 14.76 -28.59
N SER A 44 -11.32 13.73 -28.86
CA SER A 44 -11.67 12.34 -28.52
C SER A 44 -11.69 12.14 -27.00
N CYS A 45 -10.67 12.61 -26.29
CA CYS A 45 -10.60 12.53 -24.83
C CYS A 45 -11.69 13.37 -24.14
N LYS A 46 -12.05 14.55 -24.69
CA LYS A 46 -13.23 15.31 -24.22
C LYS A 46 -14.52 14.50 -24.34
N THR A 47 -14.71 13.84 -25.48
CA THR A 47 -15.91 13.03 -25.75
C THR A 47 -15.95 11.80 -24.84
N PHE A 48 -14.81 11.10 -24.70
CA PHE A 48 -14.69 9.96 -23.79
C PHE A 48 -15.02 10.34 -22.34
N LEU A 49 -14.49 11.46 -21.85
CA LEU A 49 -14.78 11.95 -20.50
C LEU A 49 -16.27 12.30 -20.31
N ALA A 50 -16.89 12.91 -21.32
CA ALA A 50 -18.32 13.20 -21.32
C ALA A 50 -19.17 11.92 -21.34
N ASP A 51 -18.77 10.91 -22.11
CA ASP A 51 -19.40 9.60 -22.13
C ASP A 51 -19.28 8.91 -20.76
N LEU A 52 -18.11 8.98 -20.12
CA LEU A 52 -17.89 8.47 -18.77
C LEU A 52 -18.89 9.08 -17.77
N GLY A 53 -19.01 10.41 -17.78
CA GLY A 53 -19.94 11.13 -16.91
C GLY A 53 -21.42 10.87 -17.20
N ARG A 54 -21.76 10.44 -18.41
CA ARG A 54 -23.15 10.06 -18.77
C ARG A 54 -23.48 8.61 -18.39
N LEU A 55 -22.51 7.71 -18.51
CA LEU A 55 -22.71 6.27 -18.39
C LEU A 55 -22.56 5.78 -16.94
N LEU A 56 -21.52 6.22 -16.22
CA LEU A 56 -21.22 5.73 -14.87
C LEU A 56 -22.31 6.01 -13.83
N PRO A 57 -22.99 7.17 -13.81
CA PRO A 57 -24.07 7.37 -12.84
C PRO A 57 -25.24 6.41 -13.02
N ARG A 58 -25.39 5.77 -14.20
CA ARG A 58 -26.44 4.79 -14.47
C ARG A 58 -26.10 3.39 -13.98
N THR A 59 -24.85 3.12 -13.63
CA THR A 59 -24.42 1.81 -13.13
C THR A 59 -24.56 1.69 -11.61
N VAL A 60 -24.93 2.77 -10.93
CA VAL A 60 -25.13 2.80 -9.48
C VAL A 60 -26.58 3.12 -9.20
N GLU A 61 -27.25 2.23 -8.47
CA GLU A 61 -28.58 2.52 -7.92
C GLU A 61 -28.40 3.56 -6.80
N GLN A 62 -28.99 4.75 -6.98
CA GLN A 62 -28.92 5.81 -5.98
C GLN A 62 -29.93 5.52 -4.87
N ASP A 63 -29.58 4.58 -4.00
CA ASP A 63 -30.32 4.33 -2.78
C ASP A 63 -29.81 5.28 -1.68
N GLU A 64 -30.69 6.17 -1.21
CA GLU A 64 -30.42 6.96 -0.02
C GLU A 64 -30.65 6.06 1.21
N PRO A 65 -29.65 5.86 2.07
CA PRO A 65 -29.82 5.03 3.25
C PRO A 65 -30.86 5.64 4.21
N PRO A 66 -31.64 4.82 4.92
CA PRO A 66 -32.68 5.28 5.82
C PRO A 66 -32.09 6.11 6.98
N GLN A 67 -32.84 7.09 7.51
CA GLN A 67 -32.31 8.05 8.51
C GLN A 67 -31.61 7.40 9.71
N GLY A 68 -32.13 6.29 10.23
CA GLY A 68 -31.52 5.57 11.37
C GLY A 68 -30.17 4.90 11.07
N PHE A 69 -29.85 4.66 9.79
CA PHE A 69 -28.56 4.09 9.38
C PHE A 69 -27.41 5.05 9.67
N TRP A 70 -27.57 6.34 9.38
CA TRP A 70 -26.51 7.33 9.63
C TRP A 70 -26.22 7.52 11.12
N GLU A 71 -27.25 7.44 11.96
CA GLU A 71 -27.09 7.50 13.41
C GLU A 71 -26.31 6.29 13.95
N SER A 72 -26.65 5.08 13.52
CA SER A 72 -25.95 3.86 13.93
C SER A 72 -24.51 3.82 13.40
N TYR A 73 -24.32 4.16 12.13
CA TYR A 73 -23.00 4.25 11.49
C TYR A 73 -22.10 5.26 12.21
N SER A 74 -22.59 6.48 12.48
CA SER A 74 -21.79 7.51 13.14
C SER A 74 -21.43 7.12 14.58
N ARG A 75 -22.32 6.41 15.29
CA ARG A 75 -22.07 5.89 16.64
C ARG A 75 -20.97 4.84 16.62
N GLU A 76 -21.09 3.86 15.71
CA GLU A 76 -20.11 2.80 15.53
C GLU A 76 -18.74 3.37 15.14
N MET A 77 -18.72 4.33 14.21
CA MET A 77 -17.48 4.99 13.78
C MET A 77 -16.80 5.72 14.94
N ARG A 78 -17.55 6.50 15.74
CA ARG A 78 -17.02 7.17 16.94
C ARG A 78 -16.48 6.15 17.95
N HIS A 79 -17.15 5.01 18.12
CA HIS A 79 -16.69 3.96 19.02
C HIS A 79 -15.37 3.33 18.55
N LYS A 80 -15.24 3.04 17.25
CA LYS A 80 -13.99 2.54 16.64
C LYS A 80 -12.84 3.55 16.75
N LEU A 81 -13.11 4.83 16.52
CA LEU A 81 -12.12 5.90 16.70
C LEU A 81 -11.69 6.04 18.16
N ALA A 82 -12.63 6.01 19.10
CA ALA A 82 -12.34 6.11 20.53
C ALA A 82 -11.50 4.93 21.03
N SER A 83 -11.83 3.71 20.62
CA SER A 83 -11.08 2.50 20.97
C SER A 83 -9.69 2.44 20.33
N ALA A 84 -9.53 2.92 19.08
CA ALA A 84 -8.22 3.08 18.46
C ALA A 84 -7.34 4.10 19.21
N GLY A 85 -7.89 5.28 19.54
CA GLY A 85 -7.17 6.30 20.31
C GLY A 85 -6.81 5.86 21.74
N GLN A 86 -7.67 5.07 22.38
CA GLN A 86 -7.38 4.51 23.71
C GLN A 86 -6.21 3.51 23.67
N ARG A 87 -6.12 2.70 22.60
CA ARG A 87 -5.00 1.78 22.39
C ARG A 87 -3.71 2.54 22.12
N GLU A 88 -3.71 3.62 21.33
CA GLU A 88 -2.49 4.44 21.18
C GLU A 88 -2.07 5.12 22.49
N SER A 89 -3.04 5.60 23.28
CA SER A 89 -2.79 6.19 24.60
C SER A 89 -2.15 5.18 25.56
N TRP A 90 -2.65 3.94 25.63
CA TRP A 90 -2.05 2.89 26.47
C TRP A 90 -0.58 2.61 26.09
N TRP A 91 -0.24 2.73 24.81
CA TRP A 91 1.05 2.33 24.24
C TRP A 91 2.02 3.48 24.44
N ASN A 92 1.54 4.71 24.34
CA ASN A 92 2.29 5.90 24.71
C ASN A 92 2.58 5.93 26.22
N HIS A 93 1.64 5.53 27.08
CA HIS A 93 1.88 5.41 28.52
C HIS A 93 2.88 4.29 28.86
N LEU A 94 2.79 3.14 28.21
CA LEU A 94 3.75 2.05 28.39
C LEU A 94 5.12 2.41 27.80
N ALA A 95 5.16 3.05 26.63
CA ALA A 95 6.38 3.54 26.00
C ALA A 95 7.03 4.67 26.81
N LEU A 96 6.28 5.48 27.55
CA LEU A 96 6.81 6.43 28.53
C LEU A 96 7.48 5.71 29.71
N LEU A 97 6.98 4.53 30.12
CA LEU A 97 7.59 3.70 31.16
C LEU A 97 8.89 3.02 30.68
N PHE A 98 8.91 2.61 29.42
CA PHE A 98 10.10 2.06 28.75
C PHE A 98 10.97 3.11 28.06
N ARG A 99 10.61 4.40 28.16
CA ARG A 99 11.41 5.50 27.64
C ARG A 99 12.66 5.56 28.51
N PRO A 100 13.86 5.33 27.94
CA PRO A 100 15.08 5.44 28.72
C PRO A 100 15.21 6.90 29.16
N TRP A 101 14.87 7.18 30.42
CA TRP A 101 15.27 8.40 31.14
C TRP A 101 16.76 8.61 30.90
N PRO A 102 17.24 9.86 30.67
CA PRO A 102 18.40 10.08 29.82
C PRO A 102 19.61 9.33 30.40
N VAL A 103 20.04 8.33 29.63
CA VAL A 103 21.28 7.58 29.79
C VAL A 103 22.45 8.23 29.00
N PRO A 104 22.54 9.55 28.66
CA PRO A 104 23.81 10.06 28.19
C PRO A 104 24.84 10.07 29.34
N ALA A 105 24.42 10.09 30.61
CA ALA A 105 25.32 10.04 31.76
C ALA A 105 25.97 8.66 31.98
N LEU A 106 25.21 7.57 31.78
CA LEU A 106 25.74 6.22 32.03
C LEU A 106 26.59 5.71 30.85
N ALA A 107 26.20 6.06 29.62
CA ALA A 107 27.02 5.81 28.44
C ALA A 107 28.33 6.60 28.46
N THR A 108 28.30 7.89 28.85
CA THR A 108 29.54 8.67 29.01
C THR A 108 30.40 8.15 30.15
N ALA A 109 29.82 7.73 31.28
CA ALA A 109 30.57 7.09 32.36
C ALA A 109 31.26 5.79 31.89
N LEU A 110 30.56 4.93 31.15
CA LEU A 110 31.14 3.70 30.60
C LEU A 110 32.26 4.00 29.59
N VAL A 111 32.07 4.96 28.68
CA VAL A 111 33.11 5.37 27.72
C VAL A 111 34.33 5.97 28.44
N LEU A 112 34.12 6.77 29.49
CA LEU A 112 35.21 7.33 30.31
C LEU A 112 35.94 6.25 31.09
N ILE A 113 35.22 5.28 31.69
CA ILE A 113 35.81 4.12 32.35
C ILE A 113 36.62 3.30 31.35
N LEU A 114 36.08 3.02 30.15
CA LEU A 114 36.79 2.29 29.10
C LEU A 114 38.03 3.04 28.61
N ALA A 115 37.95 4.37 28.47
CA ALA A 115 39.08 5.21 28.09
C ALA A 115 40.17 5.23 29.17
N LEU A 116 39.79 5.29 30.45
CA LEU A 116 40.70 5.21 31.60
C LEU A 116 41.35 3.83 31.70
N THR A 117 40.59 2.74 31.53
CA THR A 117 41.14 1.38 31.57
C THR A 117 42.05 1.11 30.37
N LEU A 118 41.75 1.63 29.17
CA LEU A 118 42.63 1.50 28.00
C LEU A 118 43.90 2.34 28.12
N THR A 119 43.83 3.56 28.66
CA THR A 119 45.01 4.44 28.80
C THR A 119 45.94 4.01 29.94
N VAL A 120 45.38 3.52 31.07
CA VAL A 120 46.17 2.96 32.18
C VAL A 120 46.61 1.52 31.86
N GLY A 121 45.75 0.73 31.23
CA GLY A 121 46.03 -0.64 30.79
C GLY A 121 47.14 -0.72 29.74
N LYS A 122 47.23 0.24 28.81
CA LYS A 122 48.34 0.33 27.83
C LYS A 122 49.73 0.47 28.46
N LYS A 123 49.82 0.97 29.70
CA LYS A 123 51.10 1.12 30.42
C LYS A 123 51.52 -0.16 31.14
N VAL A 124 50.58 -1.08 31.39
CA VAL A 124 50.81 -2.34 32.09
C VAL A 124 50.82 -3.54 31.12
N TRP A 125 50.14 -3.44 29.98
CA TRP A 125 50.02 -4.51 29.00
C TRP A 125 50.84 -4.19 27.75
N ARG A 126 52.15 -4.41 27.85
CA ARG A 126 52.97 -4.70 26.69
C ARG A 126 52.61 -6.14 26.28
N ALA A 127 51.54 -6.29 25.50
CA ALA A 127 51.15 -7.60 24.97
C ALA A 127 52.01 -7.95 23.74
N PRO A 128 52.39 -9.22 23.57
CA PRO A 128 52.99 -9.72 22.34
C PRO A 128 51.94 -9.86 21.23
N ASP A 129 52.39 -9.74 20.00
CA ASP A 129 51.63 -9.72 18.74
C ASP A 129 50.63 -10.87 18.56
N LEU A 130 49.46 -10.56 17.98
CA LEU A 130 48.53 -11.51 17.36
C LEU A 130 47.94 -10.90 16.05
N PRO A 131 47.85 -11.67 14.95
CA PRO A 131 47.52 -11.19 13.60
C PRO A 131 46.00 -11.10 13.32
N PRO A 132 45.58 -10.47 12.19
CA PRO A 132 44.21 -10.00 11.96
C PRO A 132 43.47 -10.79 10.87
N GLU A 133 42.49 -11.63 11.23
CA GLU A 133 41.69 -12.43 10.28
C GLU A 133 40.33 -12.75 10.97
N GLU A 134 39.11 -12.61 10.43
CA GLU A 134 38.59 -12.24 9.11
C GLU A 134 37.18 -11.62 9.26
N GLU A 135 36.86 -10.67 8.38
CA GLU A 135 35.50 -10.28 8.03
C GLU A 135 34.89 -11.34 7.10
N GLY A 136 33.70 -11.86 7.41
CA GLY A 136 33.04 -12.78 6.49
C GLY A 136 31.64 -13.21 6.93
N MET A 137 30.64 -12.77 6.14
CA MET A 137 29.40 -13.51 5.87
C MET A 137 28.29 -13.40 6.93
N MET A 138 27.58 -12.26 6.93
CA MET A 138 26.19 -12.24 7.42
C MET A 138 25.25 -12.50 6.23
N GLU A 139 24.80 -13.73 6.25
CA GLU A 139 23.82 -14.43 5.41
C GLU A 139 22.56 -13.59 5.08
N ILE A 140 22.24 -13.51 3.80
CA ILE A 140 21.00 -12.94 3.27
C ILE A 140 19.92 -14.02 3.43
N LEU A 141 18.99 -13.82 4.37
CA LEU A 141 17.81 -14.70 4.53
C LEU A 141 16.73 -14.43 3.45
N PRO A 142 15.88 -15.43 3.13
CA PRO A 142 15.48 -15.73 1.75
C PRO A 142 14.15 -15.12 1.32
N MET A 143 14.07 -14.67 0.06
CA MET A 143 12.84 -14.27 -0.66
C MET A 143 11.86 -15.44 -0.94
N ALA A 144 11.90 -16.52 -0.16
CA ALA A 144 11.11 -17.73 -0.40
C ALA A 144 9.64 -17.58 0.03
N GLU A 145 9.34 -16.72 1.00
CA GLU A 145 7.98 -16.56 1.54
C GLU A 145 7.00 -15.88 0.56
N ASN A 146 7.51 -15.08 -0.39
CA ASN A 146 6.66 -14.40 -1.37
C ASN A 146 6.29 -15.26 -2.59
N LEU A 147 6.90 -16.44 -2.78
CA LEU A 147 6.60 -17.32 -3.92
C LEU A 147 5.24 -18.01 -3.79
N GLU A 148 4.77 -18.27 -2.57
CA GLU A 148 3.46 -18.91 -2.35
C GLU A 148 2.29 -17.99 -2.70
N PHE A 149 2.45 -16.67 -2.51
CA PHE A 149 1.44 -15.68 -2.90
C PHE A 149 1.24 -15.63 -4.42
N PHE A 150 2.32 -15.65 -5.21
CA PHE A 150 2.23 -15.67 -6.67
C PHE A 150 1.59 -16.97 -7.18
N ARG A 151 1.88 -18.10 -6.54
CA ARG A 151 1.30 -19.40 -6.87
C ARG A 151 -0.22 -19.45 -6.66
N ALA A 152 -0.73 -18.74 -5.65
CA ALA A 152 -2.16 -18.67 -5.38
C ALA A 152 -2.92 -17.88 -6.46
N MET A 153 -2.32 -16.83 -7.05
CA MET A 153 -2.92 -16.12 -8.18
C MET A 153 -2.95 -16.96 -9.46
N GLU A 154 -1.85 -17.66 -9.78
CA GLU A 154 -1.79 -18.50 -10.99
C GLU A 154 -2.78 -19.69 -10.95
N LEU A 155 -3.08 -20.20 -9.74
CA LEU A 155 -4.09 -21.24 -9.56
C LEU A 155 -5.51 -20.74 -9.89
N LEU A 156 -5.82 -19.47 -9.62
CA LEU A 156 -7.14 -18.89 -9.90
C LEU A 156 -7.40 -18.78 -11.40
N ASP A 157 -6.38 -18.44 -12.20
CA ASP A 157 -6.47 -18.44 -13.67
C ASP A 157 -6.74 -19.84 -14.25
N SER A 158 -6.25 -20.90 -13.58
CA SER A 158 -6.47 -22.27 -14.03
C SER A 158 -7.90 -22.79 -13.79
N LEU A 159 -8.65 -22.18 -12.87
CA LEU A 159 -10.04 -22.57 -12.57
C LEU A 159 -11.01 -22.06 -13.65
N ASP A 160 -10.75 -20.88 -14.22
CA ASP A 160 -11.51 -20.35 -15.36
C ASP A 160 -11.38 -21.25 -16.60
N PHE A 161 -10.23 -21.91 -16.76
CA PHE A 161 -9.99 -22.85 -17.85
C PHE A 161 -10.72 -24.21 -17.68
N LEU A 162 -10.99 -24.62 -16.44
CA LEU A 162 -11.72 -25.86 -16.14
C LEU A 162 -13.24 -25.66 -16.23
N GLU A 163 -13.74 -24.44 -15.99
CA GLU A 163 -15.16 -24.11 -16.18
C GLU A 163 -15.53 -24.02 -17.68
N ALA A 164 -14.59 -23.61 -18.54
CA ALA A 164 -14.77 -23.63 -19.99
C ALA A 164 -14.83 -25.04 -20.63
N GLY A 165 -14.42 -26.09 -19.90
CA GLY A 165 -14.46 -27.49 -20.35
C GLY A 165 -15.65 -28.30 -19.84
N ALA A 166 -16.41 -27.78 -18.86
CA ALA A 166 -17.44 -28.53 -18.16
C ALA A 166 -18.85 -28.24 -18.71
N GLY A 167 -19.12 -28.73 -19.93
CA GLY A 167 -20.46 -29.07 -20.45
C GLY A 167 -20.96 -28.23 -21.64
N PRO A 168 -21.65 -28.82 -22.67
CA PRO A 168 -22.60 -29.94 -22.53
C PRO A 168 -22.54 -31.06 -23.61
N GLY A 169 -22.80 -32.32 -23.19
CA GLY A 169 -23.64 -33.30 -23.93
C GLY A 169 -23.07 -34.17 -25.07
N SER A 170 -23.00 -35.49 -24.83
CA SER A 170 -23.30 -36.59 -25.78
C SER A 170 -23.38 -37.91 -24.97
N GLY A 171 -24.36 -38.82 -25.01
CA GLY A 171 -25.34 -39.17 -26.02
C GLY A 171 -25.16 -40.66 -26.41
N ALA A 172 -26.10 -41.52 -25.98
CA ALA A 172 -26.43 -42.86 -26.52
C ALA A 172 -25.39 -44.02 -26.50
N ALA A 173 -25.66 -45.05 -25.69
CA ALA A 173 -25.83 -46.48 -26.05
C ALA A 173 -25.83 -47.35 -24.78
#